data_AF-A0A6A5C472-F1
#
_entry.id   AF-A0A6A5C472-F1
#
_cell.length_a   1.000
_cell.length_b   1.000
_cell.length_c   1.000
_cell.angle_alpha   90.00
_cell.angle_beta   90.00
_cell.angle_gamma   90.00
#
_symmetry.space_group_name_H-M   'P 1'
#
loop_
_entity.id
_entity.type
_entity.pdbx_description
1 polymer ?
#
loop_
_entity_poly.entity_id
_entity_poly.type
_entity_poly.pdbx_seq_one_letter_code
_entity_poly.pdbx_strand_id
1 'polypeptide(L)'
;MSNKPSFDAAADHSSTTIITPSSSSGGDKSNSQSSSSLFSTSTAPSSILSEACATSLQSFLEQYQKKDWHDFSTAGRSHVALAIAKEHVFKPILEIFKKDNPNASKEPLYKTIPDYFGYGVKLEMLLEEECPTNVGKPYIITTIHECYFNGEGKLESTNKRILN
;
A
#
# COMPACT_ATOMS: atom_id res chain seq x y z
N MET A 1 -48.42 34.28 -8.66
CA MET A 1 -48.34 34.77 -10.06
C MET A 1 -46.88 34.88 -10.43
N SER A 2 -46.49 34.28 -11.55
CA SER A 2 -45.12 34.33 -12.07
C SER A 2 -44.78 35.72 -12.60
N ASN A 3 -43.51 36.09 -12.58
CA ASN A 3 -42.83 36.55 -13.80
C ASN A 3 -41.31 36.53 -13.63
N LYS A 4 -40.64 35.96 -14.62
CA LYS A 4 -39.18 35.91 -14.81
C LYS A 4 -38.91 36.40 -16.23
N PRO A 5 -37.95 37.32 -16.42
CA PRO A 5 -36.99 37.21 -17.52
C PRO A 5 -35.57 37.27 -16.92
N SER A 6 -34.61 36.39 -17.24
CA SER A 6 -34.10 35.95 -18.54
C SER A 6 -33.32 37.06 -19.27
N PHE A 7 -31.99 36.94 -19.28
CA PHE A 7 -31.12 37.35 -20.37
C PHE A 7 -29.84 36.50 -20.39
N ASP A 8 -29.42 36.12 -21.59
CA ASP A 8 -28.26 35.27 -21.92
C ASP A 8 -26.94 36.06 -22.03
N ALA A 9 -25.87 35.29 -22.32
CA ALA A 9 -24.53 35.65 -22.82
C ALA A 9 -23.39 35.47 -21.79
N ALA A 10 -22.25 34.86 -22.14
CA ALA A 10 -21.90 34.05 -23.31
C ALA A 10 -20.75 33.09 -22.92
N ALA A 11 -20.57 32.01 -23.68
CA ALA A 11 -19.37 31.18 -23.58
C ALA A 11 -18.22 31.85 -24.32
N ASP A 12 -16.98 31.70 -23.81
CA ASP A 12 -15.78 31.91 -24.62
C ASP A 12 -14.73 30.84 -24.33
N HIS A 13 -14.16 30.28 -25.40
CA HIS A 13 -13.21 29.17 -25.36
C HIS A 13 -11.81 29.67 -25.70
N SER A 14 -10.90 29.70 -24.73
CA SER A 14 -9.50 29.99 -25.00
C SER A 14 -8.68 28.70 -25.17
N SER A 15 -8.67 28.17 -26.38
CA SER A 15 -7.73 27.13 -26.81
C SER A 15 -6.44 27.78 -27.28
N THR A 16 -5.31 27.50 -26.63
CA THR A 16 -3.98 27.87 -27.15
C THR A 16 -3.19 26.61 -27.49
N THR A 17 -3.08 26.36 -28.79
CA THR A 17 -2.18 25.35 -29.37
C THR A 17 -0.88 26.04 -29.79
N ILE A 18 0.29 25.51 -29.40
CA ILE A 18 1.58 25.87 -30.01
C ILE A 18 2.27 24.58 -30.44
N ILE A 19 2.81 24.59 -31.67
CA ILE A 19 3.46 23.45 -32.33
C ILE A 19 4.99 23.66 -32.35
N THR A 20 5.67 22.52 -32.33
CA THR A 20 7.10 22.17 -32.39
C THR A 20 7.98 22.93 -33.41
N PRO A 21 9.33 22.82 -33.31
CA PRO A 21 10.01 21.84 -34.18
C PRO A 21 11.14 20.98 -33.55
N SER A 22 11.31 19.81 -34.18
CA SER A 22 12.34 18.75 -34.09
C SER A 22 13.80 19.23 -33.94
N SER A 23 14.80 18.46 -33.45
CA SER A 23 15.17 17.04 -33.68
C SER A 23 16.33 16.64 -32.70
N SER A 24 17.11 15.53 -32.75
CA SER A 24 17.32 14.44 -33.73
C SER A 24 17.91 13.14 -33.10
N SER A 25 17.79 12.02 -33.84
CA SER A 25 18.63 10.80 -33.97
C SER A 25 19.68 10.34 -32.92
N GLY A 26 19.68 9.01 -32.68
CA GLY A 26 20.76 8.21 -32.08
C GLY A 26 20.35 7.61 -30.72
N GLY A 27 20.17 6.31 -30.51
CA GLY A 27 20.50 5.15 -31.33
C GLY A 27 21.58 4.31 -30.65
N ASP A 28 21.18 3.35 -29.82
CA ASP A 28 22.04 2.19 -29.58
C ASP A 28 21.26 0.95 -29.09
N LYS A 29 21.75 -0.24 -29.46
CA LYS A 29 21.22 -1.52 -29.01
C LYS A 29 21.99 -1.95 -27.77
N SER A 30 21.28 -2.36 -26.71
CA SER A 30 21.88 -3.19 -25.67
C SER A 30 20.90 -4.27 -25.24
N ASN A 31 21.10 -5.45 -25.81
CA ASN A 31 20.39 -6.67 -25.46
C ASN A 31 21.02 -7.26 -24.20
N SER A 32 20.42 -7.03 -23.03
CA SER A 32 20.80 -7.68 -21.78
C SER A 32 19.64 -8.49 -21.23
N GLN A 33 19.45 -9.69 -21.79
CA GLN A 33 18.68 -10.73 -21.10
C GLN A 33 19.44 -11.15 -19.85
N SER A 34 18.84 -10.94 -18.68
CA SER A 34 19.30 -11.55 -17.43
C SER A 34 18.10 -12.07 -16.62
N SER A 35 17.95 -13.40 -16.64
CA SER A 35 17.38 -14.24 -15.58
C SER A 35 16.06 -13.81 -14.91
N SER A 36 14.96 -14.31 -15.47
CA SER A 36 13.90 -15.03 -14.74
C SER A 36 13.46 -14.50 -13.36
N SER A 37 12.58 -13.49 -13.35
CA SER A 37 11.65 -13.29 -12.23
C SER A 37 10.57 -14.37 -12.28
N LEU A 38 10.73 -15.44 -11.50
CA LEU A 38 9.78 -16.58 -11.46
C LEU A 38 8.82 -16.56 -10.25
N PHE A 39 8.84 -15.50 -9.45
CA PHE A 39 7.87 -15.29 -8.37
C PHE A 39 7.15 -13.95 -8.53
N SER A 40 6.44 -13.79 -9.64
CA SER A 40 5.33 -12.84 -9.74
C SER A 40 4.14 -13.38 -8.94
N THR A 41 4.26 -13.42 -7.60
CA THR A 41 3.09 -13.54 -6.73
C THR A 41 2.16 -12.39 -7.07
N SER A 42 0.93 -12.72 -7.46
CA SER A 42 -0.08 -11.75 -7.87
C SER A 42 -0.52 -10.89 -6.70
N THR A 43 0.27 -9.86 -6.40
CA THR A 43 -0.17 -8.71 -5.60
C THR A 43 -1.35 -8.09 -6.36
N ALA A 44 -2.49 -7.92 -5.68
CA ALA A 44 -3.60 -7.15 -6.25
C ALA A 44 -3.05 -5.80 -6.76
N PRO A 45 -3.49 -5.30 -7.93
CA PRO A 45 -2.99 -4.04 -8.46
C PRO A 45 -3.18 -2.96 -7.38
N SER A 46 -2.15 -2.15 -7.17
CA SER A 46 -2.02 -1.29 -5.98
C SER A 46 -3.21 -0.34 -5.77
N SER A 47 -3.92 0.02 -6.84
CA SER A 47 -5.18 0.75 -6.80
C SER A 47 -6.28 0.02 -6.01
N ILE A 48 -6.55 -1.26 -6.31
CA ILE A 48 -7.60 -2.05 -5.63
C ILE A 48 -7.30 -2.16 -4.13
N LEU A 49 -6.04 -2.39 -3.78
CA LEU A 49 -5.62 -2.48 -2.38
C LEU A 49 -5.77 -1.12 -1.66
N SER A 50 -5.43 -0.02 -2.33
CA SER A 50 -5.59 1.34 -1.81
C SER A 50 -7.07 1.72 -1.64
N GLU A 51 -7.93 1.38 -2.60
CA GLU A 51 -9.39 1.60 -2.55
C GLU A 51 -10.06 0.80 -1.41
N ALA A 52 -9.67 -0.46 -1.21
CA ALA A 52 -10.15 -1.27 -0.10
C ALA A 52 -9.72 -0.68 1.26
N CYS A 53 -8.46 -0.24 1.38
CA CYS A 53 -7.95 0.43 2.58
C CYS A 53 -8.68 1.75 2.87
N ALA A 54 -8.91 2.58 1.83
CA ALA A 54 -9.65 3.84 1.95
C ALA A 54 -11.11 3.62 2.37
N THR A 55 -11.75 2.58 1.83
CA THR A 55 -13.12 2.20 2.18
C THR A 55 -13.23 1.77 3.65
N SER A 56 -12.29 0.94 4.14
CA SER A 56 -12.26 0.59 5.56
C SER A 56 -11.88 1.74 6.48
N LEU A 57 -11.04 2.68 6.04
CA LEU A 57 -10.80 3.92 6.79
C LEU A 57 -12.10 4.72 6.95
N GLN A 58 -12.89 4.87 5.88
CA GLN A 58 -14.19 5.54 5.94
C GLN A 58 -15.14 4.86 6.95
N SER A 59 -15.20 3.53 6.97
CA SER A 59 -15.98 2.79 7.98
C SER A 59 -15.51 3.06 9.42
N PHE A 60 -14.20 3.18 9.66
CA PHE A 60 -13.66 3.53 10.98
C PHE A 60 -13.96 4.99 11.38
N LEU A 61 -13.92 5.93 10.43
CA LEU A 61 -14.30 7.32 10.68
C LEU A 61 -15.77 7.41 11.12
N GLU A 62 -16.67 6.74 10.39
CA GLU A 62 -18.09 6.65 10.73
C GLU A 62 -18.34 5.98 12.10
N GLN A 63 -17.72 4.82 12.34
CA GLN A 63 -17.85 4.07 13.60
C GLN A 63 -17.45 4.92 14.82
N TYR A 64 -16.38 5.70 14.72
CA TYR A 64 -15.85 6.52 15.82
C TYR A 64 -16.31 7.98 15.78
N GLN A 65 -17.27 8.33 14.93
CA GLN A 65 -17.82 9.69 14.75
C GLN A 65 -16.73 10.75 14.49
N LYS A 66 -15.75 10.38 13.66
CA LYS A 66 -14.65 11.24 13.21
C LYS A 66 -14.93 11.79 11.82
N LYS A 67 -14.48 13.01 11.56
CA LYS A 67 -14.57 13.65 10.24
C LYS A 67 -13.41 13.25 9.35
N ASP A 68 -12.21 13.17 9.92
CA ASP A 68 -11.00 12.85 9.19
C ASP A 68 -9.99 12.01 10.00
N TRP A 69 -8.90 11.64 9.34
CA TRP A 69 -7.79 10.88 9.90
C TRP A 69 -7.02 11.60 11.03
N HIS A 70 -7.04 12.93 11.02
CA HIS A 70 -6.35 13.77 12.01
C HIS A 70 -7.12 13.88 13.33
N ASP A 71 -8.45 13.67 13.32
CA ASP A 71 -9.28 13.58 14.54
C ASP A 71 -8.91 12.39 15.46
N PHE A 72 -8.13 11.42 14.99
CA PHE A 72 -7.54 10.38 15.84
C PHE A 72 -6.27 10.88 16.54
N SER A 73 -5.95 10.32 17.71
CA SER A 73 -4.61 10.48 18.29
C SER A 73 -3.57 9.65 17.51
N THR A 74 -2.28 9.88 17.70
CA THR A 74 -1.22 9.04 17.09
C THR A 74 -1.37 7.55 17.42
N ALA A 75 -1.82 7.24 18.65
CA ALA A 75 -2.15 5.88 19.05
C ALA A 75 -3.41 5.34 18.35
N GLY A 76 -4.44 6.18 18.20
CA GLY A 76 -5.66 5.86 17.44
C GLY A 76 -5.36 5.57 15.96
N ARG A 77 -4.59 6.44 15.30
CA ARG A 77 -4.07 6.22 13.93
C ARG A 77 -3.32 4.90 13.83
N SER A 78 -2.41 4.63 14.76
CA SER A 78 -1.64 3.38 14.79
C SER A 78 -2.53 2.14 14.91
N HIS A 79 -3.59 2.21 15.72
CA HIS A 79 -4.57 1.13 15.89
C HIS A 79 -5.41 0.91 14.64
N VAL A 80 -5.98 1.98 14.07
CA VAL A 80 -6.80 1.93 12.84
C VAL A 80 -5.98 1.45 11.65
N ALA A 81 -4.77 2.00 11.43
CA ALA A 81 -3.87 1.55 10.37
C ALA A 81 -3.56 0.05 10.51
N LEU A 82 -3.24 -0.43 11.73
CA LEU A 82 -2.95 -1.84 11.96
C LEU A 82 -4.17 -2.74 11.69
N ALA A 83 -5.39 -2.31 12.04
CA ALA A 83 -6.61 -3.06 11.74
C ALA A 83 -6.87 -3.17 10.23
N ILE A 84 -6.77 -2.05 9.50
CA ILE A 84 -6.92 -2.00 8.04
C ILE A 84 -5.85 -2.87 7.36
N ALA A 85 -4.59 -2.72 7.77
CA ALA A 85 -3.48 -3.49 7.20
C ALA A 85 -3.61 -4.98 7.47
N LYS A 86 -4.08 -5.39 8.66
CA LYS A 86 -4.32 -6.81 8.96
C LYS A 86 -5.34 -7.42 8.00
N GLU A 87 -6.47 -6.76 7.77
CA GLU A 87 -7.54 -7.31 6.93
C GLU A 87 -7.21 -7.28 5.43
N HIS A 88 -6.60 -6.20 4.92
CA HIS A 88 -6.43 -6.02 3.46
C HIS A 88 -5.01 -6.31 2.95
N VAL A 89 -3.98 -5.93 3.69
CA VAL A 89 -2.58 -6.04 3.23
C VAL A 89 -1.96 -7.37 3.67
N PHE A 90 -2.09 -7.70 4.95
CA PHE A 90 -1.35 -8.80 5.57
C PHE A 90 -2.08 -10.14 5.52
N LYS A 91 -3.42 -10.17 5.59
CA LYS A 91 -4.21 -11.41 5.51
C LYS A 91 -3.97 -12.22 4.22
N PRO A 92 -3.98 -11.64 3.00
CA PRO A 92 -3.63 -12.40 1.79
C PRO A 92 -2.20 -12.95 1.82
N ILE A 93 -1.25 -12.19 2.40
CA ILE A 93 0.14 -12.61 2.55
C ILE A 93 0.24 -13.79 3.54
N LEU A 94 -0.49 -13.75 4.65
CA LEU A 94 -0.56 -14.82 5.65
C LEU A 94 -1.20 -16.09 5.11
N GLU A 95 -2.25 -15.97 4.31
CA GLU A 95 -2.91 -17.11 3.67
C GLU A 95 -1.96 -17.83 2.70
N ILE A 96 -1.18 -17.08 1.90
CA ILE A 96 -0.12 -17.64 1.05
C ILE A 96 0.98 -18.27 1.90
N PHE A 97 1.51 -17.55 2.90
CA PHE A 97 2.58 -18.06 3.76
C PHE A 97 2.20 -19.34 4.49
N LYS A 98 0.99 -19.44 5.06
CA LYS A 98 0.50 -20.65 5.75
C LYS A 98 0.25 -21.82 4.79
N LYS A 99 -0.08 -21.54 3.52
CA LYS A 99 -0.22 -22.56 2.48
C LYS A 99 1.14 -23.12 2.04
N ASP A 100 2.12 -22.25 1.85
CA ASP A 100 3.47 -22.62 1.40
C ASP A 100 4.29 -23.26 2.55
N ASN A 101 4.05 -22.82 3.79
CA ASN A 101 4.71 -23.29 5.00
C ASN A 101 3.70 -23.90 6.01
N PRO A 102 3.11 -25.09 5.73
CA PRO A 102 2.09 -25.71 6.59
C PRO A 102 2.60 -26.10 7.99
N ASN A 103 3.92 -26.17 8.18
CA ASN A 103 4.55 -26.47 9.47
C ASN A 103 4.90 -25.21 10.28
N ALA A 104 4.67 -24.00 9.75
CA ALA A 104 4.96 -22.75 10.46
C ALA A 104 4.00 -22.58 11.65
N SER A 105 4.52 -22.81 12.85
CA SER A 105 3.77 -22.76 14.13
C SER A 105 3.79 -21.39 14.80
N LYS A 106 4.64 -20.47 14.33
CA LYS A 106 4.80 -19.12 14.90
C LYS A 106 3.76 -18.17 14.35
N GLU A 107 3.04 -17.50 15.24
CA GLU A 107 2.12 -16.42 14.87
C GLU A 107 2.89 -15.18 14.38
N PRO A 108 2.36 -14.41 13.42
CA PRO A 108 2.97 -13.18 12.93
C PRO A 108 3.09 -12.13 14.03
N LEU A 109 4.27 -11.52 14.12
CA LEU A 109 4.50 -10.37 15.00
C LEU A 109 4.21 -9.08 14.24
N TYR A 110 3.53 -8.14 14.89
CA TYR A 110 3.18 -6.85 14.30
C TYR A 110 3.80 -5.70 15.08
N LYS A 111 4.31 -4.71 14.35
CA LYS A 111 4.89 -3.50 14.92
C LYS A 111 4.33 -2.27 14.23
N THR A 112 3.95 -1.27 15.02
CA THR A 112 3.52 0.05 14.57
C THR A 112 4.66 1.05 14.80
N ILE A 113 4.92 1.91 13.82
CA ILE A 113 5.96 2.94 13.88
C ILE A 113 5.34 4.22 13.29
N PRO A 114 4.87 5.16 14.13
CA PRO A 114 4.45 6.48 13.68
C PRO A 114 5.61 7.18 12.94
N ASP A 115 5.28 8.04 11.96
CA ASP A 115 6.28 8.90 11.35
C ASP A 115 6.79 9.98 12.34
N TYR A 116 7.82 10.73 11.95
CA TYR A 116 8.46 11.73 12.80
C TYR A 116 7.50 12.84 13.28
N PHE A 117 6.42 13.10 12.54
CA PHE A 117 5.41 14.11 12.87
C PHE A 117 4.15 13.51 13.52
N GLY A 118 4.07 12.18 13.63
CA GLY A 118 2.94 11.43 14.15
C GLY A 118 1.70 11.39 13.25
N TYR A 119 1.81 11.76 11.97
CA TYR A 119 0.67 11.84 11.03
C TYR A 119 0.52 10.56 10.20
N GLY A 120 1.62 10.08 9.60
CA GLY A 120 1.70 8.77 8.98
C GLY A 120 2.05 7.65 9.97
N VAL A 121 1.83 6.41 9.53
CA VAL A 121 2.12 5.18 10.29
C VAL A 121 2.73 4.14 9.36
N LYS A 122 3.98 3.74 9.64
CA LYS A 122 4.58 2.53 9.07
C LYS A 122 4.19 1.33 9.92
N LEU A 123 3.89 0.22 9.26
CA LEU A 123 3.57 -1.06 9.86
C LEU A 123 4.55 -2.12 9.36
N GLU A 124 4.99 -3.00 10.25
CA GLU A 124 5.83 -4.15 9.94
C GLU A 124 5.12 -5.42 10.45
N MET A 125 4.92 -6.40 9.58
CA MET A 125 4.53 -7.77 9.92
C MET A 125 5.76 -8.68 9.72
N LEU A 126 6.15 -9.40 10.76
CA LEU A 126 7.27 -10.33 10.74
C LEU A 126 6.74 -11.77 10.70
N LEU A 127 7.27 -12.55 9.76
CA LEU A 127 7.02 -13.98 9.58
C LEU A 127 8.34 -14.71 9.78
N GLU A 128 8.35 -15.69 10.68
CA GLU A 128 9.50 -16.57 10.89
C GLU A 128 9.22 -17.95 10.30
N GLU A 129 10.11 -18.41 9.44
CA GLU A 129 10.11 -19.75 8.87
C GLU A 129 11.28 -20.55 9.47
N GLU A 130 11.01 -21.74 10.01
CA GLU A 130 12.05 -22.65 10.47
C GLU A 130 12.41 -23.63 9.34
N CYS A 131 13.56 -23.36 8.69
CA CYS A 131 14.01 -24.14 7.56
C CYS A 131 14.79 -25.38 8.04
N PRO A 132 14.37 -26.60 7.70
CA PRO A 132 15.06 -27.82 8.13
C PRO A 132 16.43 -27.95 7.47
N THR A 133 17.41 -28.44 8.22
CA THR A 133 18.77 -28.72 7.73
C THR A 133 19.07 -30.21 7.82
N ASN A 134 19.69 -30.78 6.79
CA ASN A 134 20.18 -32.17 6.84
C ASN A 134 21.39 -32.35 7.77
N VAL A 135 22.00 -31.26 8.26
CA VAL A 135 23.16 -31.27 9.14
C VAL A 135 23.06 -30.11 10.14
N GLY A 136 22.79 -30.40 11.41
CA GLY A 136 22.78 -29.41 12.49
C GLY A 136 21.38 -29.00 12.99
N LYS A 137 21.27 -27.79 13.54
CA LYS A 137 20.00 -27.20 13.99
C LYS A 137 19.30 -26.51 12.79
N PRO A 138 17.97 -26.48 12.75
CA PRO A 138 17.25 -25.64 11.78
C PRO A 138 17.68 -24.18 11.95
N TYR A 139 17.66 -23.44 10.85
CA TYR A 139 17.87 -21.99 10.84
C TYR A 139 16.52 -21.28 10.66
N ILE A 140 16.45 -20.04 11.10
CA ILE A 140 15.24 -19.21 11.00
C ILE A 140 15.47 -18.20 9.88
N ILE A 141 14.56 -18.15 8.91
CA ILE A 141 14.45 -17.03 7.97
C ILE A 141 13.36 -16.09 8.51
N THR A 142 13.68 -14.80 8.64
CA THR A 142 12.69 -13.79 9.04
C THR A 142 12.32 -12.93 7.83
N THR A 143 11.09 -13.09 7.33
CA THR A 143 10.53 -12.22 6.30
C THR A 143 9.75 -11.08 6.95
N ILE A 144 10.06 -9.84 6.58
CA ILE A 144 9.33 -8.65 7.01
C ILE A 144 8.51 -8.11 5.83
N HIS A 145 7.19 -8.05 6.02
CA HIS A 145 6.27 -7.36 5.14
C HIS A 145 5.92 -5.99 5.74
N GLU A 146 5.98 -4.96 4.92
CA GLU A 146 5.81 -3.57 5.37
C GLU A 146 4.70 -2.89 4.60
N CYS A 147 4.00 -1.97 5.25
CA CYS A 147 3.16 -1.00 4.57
C CYS A 147 3.20 0.36 5.27
N TYR A 148 2.92 1.42 4.52
CA TYR A 148 2.91 2.78 5.04
C TYR A 148 1.58 3.46 4.72
N PHE A 149 0.91 3.92 5.78
CA PHE A 149 -0.23 4.83 5.70
C PHE A 149 0.27 6.25 5.88
N ASN A 150 -0.02 7.12 4.93
CA ASN A 150 0.52 8.47 4.91
C ASN A 150 -0.22 9.43 5.87
N GLY A 151 0.16 10.71 5.83
CA GLY A 151 -0.44 11.75 6.67
C GLY A 151 -1.96 11.94 6.47
N GLU A 152 -2.56 11.43 5.39
CA GLU A 152 -4.00 11.48 5.10
C GLU A 152 -4.71 10.14 5.38
N GLY A 153 -4.00 9.14 5.92
CA GLY A 153 -4.54 7.79 6.15
C GLY A 153 -4.64 6.93 4.87
N LYS A 154 -4.03 7.35 3.76
CA LYS A 154 -4.00 6.57 2.51
C LYS A 154 -2.84 5.60 2.52
N LEU A 155 -3.05 4.39 2.01
CA LEU A 155 -1.98 3.43 1.76
C LEU A 155 -1.09 3.93 0.61
N GLU A 156 0.16 4.29 0.93
CA GLU A 156 1.11 4.88 -0.03
C GLU A 156 2.10 3.86 -0.58
N SER A 157 2.56 2.92 0.24
CA SER A 157 3.49 1.88 -0.20
C SER A 157 3.34 0.56 0.56
N THR A 158 3.78 -0.52 -0.09
CA THR A 158 4.03 -1.83 0.50
C THR A 158 5.43 -2.31 0.11
N ASN A 159 6.09 -3.08 0.98
CA ASN A 159 7.45 -3.59 0.74
C ASN A 159 7.63 -4.99 1.36
N LYS A 160 8.64 -5.74 0.88
CA LYS A 160 9.05 -7.04 1.43
C LYS A 160 10.57 -7.02 1.61
N ARG A 161 11.05 -7.36 2.80
CA ARG A 161 12.46 -7.50 3.14
C ARG A 161 12.68 -8.88 3.76
N ILE A 162 13.82 -9.51 3.49
CA ILE A 162 14.20 -10.81 4.07
C ILE A 162 15.46 -10.59 4.92
N LEU A 163 15.46 -11.15 6.12
CA LEU A 163 16.60 -11.16 7.04
C LEU A 163 17.05 -12.62 7.23
N ASN A 164 18.37 -12.81 7.18
CA ASN A 164 19.10 -14.06 7.41
C ASN A 164 20.07 -13.88 8.58
#